data_AF-A0A9P7GUR5-F1
#
_entry.id   AF-A0A9P7GUR5-F1
#
_cell.length_a   1.000
_cell.length_b   1.000
_cell.length_c   1.000
_cell.angle_alpha   90.00
_cell.angle_beta   90.00
_cell.angle_gamma   90.00
#
_symmetry.space_group_name_H-M   'P 1'
#
loop_
_entity.id
_entity.type
_entity.pdbx_description
1 polymer ?
#
loop_
_entity_poly.entity_id
_entity_poly.type
_entity_poly.pdbx_seq_one_letter_code
_entity_poly.pdbx_strand_id
1 'polypeptide(L)'
;MAQNIWAIPLQTTNFNIVVAFLGGFISIFGLVSYLLKENYYLSEALISLLAGVAFGPHGADFIRPRDYARCDTLSREDCEADLNAITLNFSRLVLGVQLVLAGVQLPSKYLVREWKSISLLLGPGMTCMWLATSLLVWALGGQPPFLHALAIGACVTPTDPVLSAVIVKGKFADHNIPQDLQYLITAESGANDGLGYPFLFLALYLIKFTGAGATSGGAGDAMGLWFGLTWGYTILLSVIYGAVVGWIGKELLHYAEKHNYVDRESFLVFAIALALFVLGTCGMVGTDDVLACFIAGNTFTWDDWFRLETKDDSLQPTIDMLLNVTIFLWYGAFIPWKEFHDNSVISLPHLVALGILVLILRRLPWVFGMHKWIHQIEEVKQAVFVGFFGPIGVSAIFYLFITLEFIDEHLSDEEGNPRSDVKEFSELTRVVIWFLTVCSIIVHGLSIPVGKIGFYAPRTLSRVVSESLSTEGQITSGRRNIPIIGRFLPGGDKKNSPPPRGPIVITGGRSLRPELPIHAQQAGDDTPPRREIRFPDEV
;
A
#
# COMPACT_ATOMS: atom_id res chain seq x y z
N MET A 1 -42.32 25.21 -7.87
CA MET A 1 -42.33 24.84 -9.30
C MET A 1 -42.78 23.40 -9.38
N ALA A 2 -43.98 23.11 -9.86
CA ALA A 2 -44.46 21.73 -9.96
C ALA A 2 -43.61 20.97 -10.97
N GLN A 3 -42.90 19.92 -10.54
CA GLN A 3 -42.16 19.06 -11.46
C GLN A 3 -43.15 18.47 -12.47
N ASN A 4 -42.88 18.67 -13.75
CA ASN A 4 -43.71 18.15 -14.84
C ASN A 4 -43.80 16.63 -14.70
N ILE A 5 -44.99 16.07 -14.47
CA ILE A 5 -45.19 14.64 -14.21
C ILE A 5 -44.74 13.75 -15.38
N TRP A 6 -44.56 14.35 -16.56
CA TRP A 6 -44.05 13.72 -17.77
C TRP A 6 -42.52 13.84 -17.95
N ALA A 7 -41.82 14.53 -17.04
CA ALA A 7 -40.36 14.59 -17.07
C ALA A 7 -39.78 13.22 -16.69
N ILE A 8 -38.76 12.77 -17.43
CA ILE A 8 -37.99 11.58 -17.06
C ILE A 8 -37.35 11.85 -15.69
N PRO A 9 -37.61 11.04 -14.66
CA PRO A 9 -37.15 11.30 -13.29
C PRO A 9 -35.67 10.91 -13.14
N LEU A 10 -34.78 11.64 -13.80
CA LEU A 10 -33.33 11.48 -13.64
C LEU A 10 -32.94 11.91 -12.21
N GLN A 11 -32.46 10.95 -11.41
CA GLN A 11 -31.98 11.20 -10.06
C GLN A 11 -30.46 11.29 -10.03
N THR A 12 -29.90 12.45 -10.36
CA THR A 12 -28.46 12.71 -10.32
C THR A 12 -28.01 13.12 -8.92
N THR A 13 -28.26 12.27 -7.92
CA THR A 13 -27.81 12.49 -6.54
C THR A 13 -26.33 12.15 -6.40
N ASN A 14 -25.65 12.74 -5.41
CA ASN A 14 -24.26 12.43 -5.08
C ASN A 14 -24.04 10.92 -4.86
N PHE A 15 -24.98 10.26 -4.19
CA PHE A 15 -24.98 8.80 -4.01
C PHE A 15 -25.02 8.05 -5.36
N ASN A 16 -25.97 8.38 -6.23
CA ASN A 16 -26.11 7.68 -7.53
C ASN A 16 -24.88 7.90 -8.42
N ILE A 17 -24.31 9.12 -8.43
CA ILE A 17 -23.11 9.44 -9.20
C ILE A 17 -21.90 8.66 -8.69
N VAL A 18 -21.63 8.70 -7.39
CA VAL A 18 -20.42 8.07 -6.83
C VAL A 18 -20.48 6.54 -6.93
N VAL A 19 -21.65 5.93 -6.70
CA VAL A 19 -21.81 4.46 -6.81
C VAL A 19 -21.72 4.02 -8.26
N ALA A 20 -22.37 4.73 -9.19
CA ALA A 20 -22.29 4.43 -10.62
C ALA A 20 -20.85 4.58 -11.15
N PHE A 21 -20.15 5.64 -10.73
CA PHE A 21 -18.76 5.85 -11.08
C PHE A 21 -17.86 4.76 -10.49
N LEU A 22 -17.96 4.47 -9.19
CA LEU A 22 -17.12 3.47 -8.54
C LEU A 22 -17.31 2.08 -9.14
N GLY A 23 -18.57 1.64 -9.31
CA GLY A 23 -18.88 0.35 -9.93
C GLY A 23 -18.43 0.28 -11.39
N GLY A 24 -18.62 1.36 -12.15
CA GLY A 24 -18.14 1.48 -13.53
C GLY A 24 -16.62 1.44 -13.64
N PHE A 25 -15.92 2.19 -12.77
CA PHE A 25 -14.46 2.23 -12.72
C PHE A 25 -13.90 0.85 -12.37
N ILE A 26 -14.38 0.21 -11.30
CA ILE A 26 -13.92 -1.13 -10.89
C ILE A 26 -14.18 -2.14 -12.00
N SER A 27 -15.35 -2.08 -12.67
CA SER A 27 -15.69 -3.00 -13.76
C SER A 27 -14.74 -2.82 -14.96
N ILE A 28 -14.53 -1.57 -15.40
CA ILE A 28 -13.62 -1.26 -16.52
C ILE A 28 -12.19 -1.62 -16.16
N PHE A 29 -11.73 -1.26 -14.96
CA PHE A 29 -10.42 -1.59 -14.44
C PHE A 29 -10.22 -3.11 -14.40
N GLY A 30 -11.22 -3.87 -13.94
CA GLY A 30 -11.21 -5.33 -13.94
C GLY A 30 -10.97 -5.92 -15.33
N LEU A 31 -11.64 -5.39 -16.36
CA LEU A 31 -11.48 -5.82 -17.76
C LEU A 31 -10.07 -5.61 -18.32
N VAL A 32 -9.34 -4.60 -17.84
CA VAL A 32 -7.97 -4.29 -18.29
C VAL A 32 -6.91 -4.61 -17.25
N SER A 33 -7.29 -5.14 -16.09
CA SER A 33 -6.42 -5.32 -14.92
C SER A 33 -5.22 -6.20 -15.23
N TYR A 34 -5.41 -7.28 -15.98
CA TYR A 34 -4.33 -8.15 -16.43
C TYR A 34 -3.29 -7.38 -17.26
N LEU A 35 -3.72 -6.52 -18.18
CA LEU A 35 -2.81 -5.72 -19.00
C LEU A 35 -2.03 -4.72 -18.13
N LEU A 36 -2.70 -4.03 -17.20
CA LEU A 36 -2.09 -2.99 -16.39
C LEU A 36 -1.16 -3.56 -15.28
N LYS A 37 -1.61 -4.59 -14.58
CA LYS A 37 -0.87 -5.21 -13.47
C LYS A 37 0.17 -6.21 -13.95
N GLU A 38 -0.19 -7.12 -14.84
CA GLU A 38 0.69 -8.25 -15.20
C GLU A 38 1.67 -7.90 -16.33
N ASN A 39 1.24 -7.09 -17.30
CA ASN A 39 2.13 -6.71 -18.41
C ASN A 39 2.91 -5.42 -18.11
N TYR A 40 2.24 -4.40 -17.57
CA TYR A 40 2.85 -3.11 -17.29
C TYR A 40 3.35 -2.93 -15.84
N TYR A 41 3.00 -3.82 -14.90
CA TYR A 41 3.41 -3.73 -13.48
C TYR A 41 3.04 -2.40 -12.81
N LEU A 42 1.95 -1.78 -13.23
CA LEU A 42 1.44 -0.57 -12.60
C LEU A 42 0.71 -0.92 -11.31
N SER A 43 1.00 -0.18 -10.24
CA SER A 43 0.28 -0.33 -8.98
C SER A 43 -1.18 0.11 -9.11
N GLU A 44 -2.07 -0.64 -8.46
CA GLU A 44 -3.49 -0.27 -8.30
C GLU A 44 -3.66 1.10 -7.66
N ALA A 45 -2.83 1.38 -6.66
CA ALA A 45 -2.81 2.64 -5.94
C ALA A 45 -2.54 3.82 -6.87
N LEU A 46 -1.52 3.73 -7.74
CA LEU A 46 -1.20 4.79 -8.70
C LEU A 46 -2.35 5.02 -9.69
N ILE A 47 -2.91 3.96 -10.25
CA ILE A 47 -4.01 4.06 -11.24
C ILE A 47 -5.25 4.68 -10.58
N SER A 48 -5.58 4.24 -9.37
CA SER A 48 -6.73 4.72 -8.61
C SER A 48 -6.53 6.16 -8.15
N LEU A 49 -5.32 6.54 -7.74
CA LEU A 49 -4.98 7.93 -7.40
C LEU A 49 -5.18 8.85 -8.61
N LEU A 50 -4.63 8.50 -9.77
CA LEU A 50 -4.77 9.29 -11.00
C LEU A 50 -6.23 9.40 -11.45
N ALA A 51 -7.00 8.31 -11.32
CA ALA A 51 -8.43 8.34 -11.56
C ALA A 51 -9.14 9.27 -10.56
N GLY A 52 -8.80 9.23 -9.28
CA GLY A 52 -9.34 10.13 -8.27
C GLY A 52 -9.07 11.60 -8.59
N VAL A 53 -7.88 11.92 -9.10
CA VAL A 53 -7.53 13.28 -9.56
C VAL A 53 -8.36 13.66 -10.79
N ALA A 54 -8.46 12.77 -11.78
CA ALA A 54 -9.16 13.03 -13.03
C ALA A 54 -10.69 13.14 -12.86
N PHE A 55 -11.27 12.41 -11.91
CA PHE A 55 -12.71 12.38 -11.65
C PHE A 55 -13.12 13.12 -10.37
N GLY A 56 -12.16 13.70 -9.65
CA GLY A 56 -12.39 14.55 -8.49
C GLY A 56 -12.73 16.00 -8.86
N PRO A 57 -12.74 16.92 -7.88
CA PRO A 57 -13.21 18.30 -8.04
C PRO A 57 -12.42 19.15 -9.05
N HIS A 58 -11.18 18.74 -9.36
CA HIS A 58 -10.33 19.43 -10.32
C HIS A 58 -10.45 18.89 -11.76
N GLY A 59 -11.20 17.81 -11.96
CA GLY A 59 -11.38 17.16 -13.26
C GLY A 59 -12.85 17.06 -13.65
N ALA A 60 -13.39 15.84 -13.74
CA ALA A 60 -14.77 15.58 -14.13
C ALA A 60 -15.81 15.79 -13.02
N ASP A 61 -15.37 16.01 -11.77
CA ASP A 61 -16.23 16.34 -10.62
C ASP A 61 -17.34 15.30 -10.35
N PHE A 62 -16.98 14.02 -10.43
CA PHE A 62 -17.86 12.89 -10.09
C PHE A 62 -17.67 12.44 -8.63
N ILE A 63 -16.45 12.56 -8.10
CA ILE A 63 -16.15 12.38 -6.68
C ILE A 63 -16.07 13.77 -6.06
N ARG A 64 -16.97 14.07 -5.12
CA ARG A 64 -17.16 15.42 -4.55
C ARG A 64 -16.99 15.43 -3.03
N PRO A 65 -15.76 15.31 -2.50
CA PRO A 65 -15.52 15.25 -1.06
C PRO A 65 -16.18 16.42 -0.30
N ARG A 66 -16.09 17.65 -0.85
CA ARG A 66 -16.66 18.86 -0.25
C ARG A 66 -18.18 18.82 -0.13
N ASP A 67 -18.87 18.30 -1.14
CA ASP A 67 -20.33 18.16 -1.09
C ASP A 67 -20.73 17.08 -0.08
N TYR A 68 -19.94 16.00 0.05
CA TYR A 68 -20.20 14.93 1.01
C TYR A 68 -20.01 15.39 2.45
N ALA A 69 -19.06 16.31 2.68
CA ALA A 69 -18.86 17.01 3.93
C ALA A 69 -19.76 18.25 4.10
N ARG A 70 -20.75 18.47 3.21
CA ARG A 70 -21.75 19.55 3.31
C ARG A 70 -21.15 20.95 3.41
N CYS A 71 -20.03 21.18 2.73
CA CYS A 71 -19.30 22.44 2.72
C CYS A 71 -20.06 23.62 2.09
N ASP A 72 -21.19 23.35 1.45
CA ASP A 72 -22.14 24.33 0.93
C ASP A 72 -23.05 24.93 2.03
N THR A 73 -23.26 24.19 3.12
CA THR A 73 -24.17 24.58 4.21
C THR A 73 -23.45 24.90 5.52
N LEU A 74 -22.30 24.27 5.77
CA LEU A 74 -21.51 24.43 6.98
C LEU A 74 -20.54 25.61 6.91
N SER A 75 -20.04 26.04 8.06
CA SER A 75 -18.90 26.96 8.12
C SER A 75 -17.67 26.30 7.49
N ARG A 76 -16.66 27.11 7.12
CA ARG A 76 -15.43 26.56 6.54
C ARG A 76 -14.72 25.63 7.52
N GLU A 77 -14.72 25.96 8.80
CA GLU A 77 -14.07 25.19 9.85
C GLU A 77 -14.78 23.83 10.05
N ASP A 78 -16.10 23.84 10.18
CA ASP A 78 -16.91 22.61 10.31
C ASP A 78 -16.78 21.70 9.08
N CYS A 79 -16.76 22.29 7.88
CA CYS A 79 -16.52 21.57 6.63
C CYS A 79 -15.14 20.91 6.62
N GLU A 80 -14.08 21.62 7.02
CA GLU A 80 -12.72 21.05 7.08
C GLU A 80 -12.65 19.94 8.15
N ALA A 81 -13.33 20.10 9.28
CA ALA A 81 -13.43 19.08 10.31
C ALA A 81 -14.14 17.81 9.81
N ASP A 82 -15.32 17.94 9.19
CA ASP A 82 -16.07 16.81 8.60
C ASP A 82 -15.23 16.10 7.50
N LEU A 83 -14.54 16.87 6.64
CA LEU A 83 -13.65 16.34 5.61
C LEU A 83 -12.48 15.53 6.19
N ASN A 84 -11.83 16.06 7.23
CA ASN A 84 -10.72 15.43 7.90
C ASN A 84 -11.18 14.16 8.62
N ALA A 85 -12.33 14.20 9.29
CA ALA A 85 -12.92 13.06 9.99
C ALA A 85 -13.32 11.93 9.01
N ILE A 86 -13.94 12.26 7.87
CA ILE A 86 -14.25 11.27 6.83
C ILE A 86 -12.96 10.61 6.33
N THR A 87 -11.94 11.40 6.04
CA THR A 87 -10.67 10.89 5.50
C THR A 87 -9.96 10.02 6.52
N LEU A 88 -9.82 10.48 7.77
CA LEU A 88 -9.22 9.72 8.86
C LEU A 88 -9.94 8.39 9.10
N ASN A 89 -11.27 8.40 9.22
CA ASN A 89 -12.02 7.16 9.47
C ASN A 89 -11.96 6.20 8.28
N PHE A 90 -11.90 6.71 7.05
CA PHE A 90 -11.70 5.87 5.88
C PHE A 90 -10.28 5.27 5.85
N SER A 91 -9.24 6.05 6.15
CA SER A 91 -7.87 5.55 6.31
C SER A 91 -7.78 4.47 7.39
N ARG A 92 -8.43 4.70 8.57
CA ARG A 92 -8.51 3.74 9.67
C ARG A 92 -9.15 2.42 9.26
N LEU A 93 -10.26 2.49 8.54
CA LEU A 93 -10.95 1.30 8.02
C LEU A 93 -10.04 0.46 7.12
N VAL A 94 -9.38 1.13 6.18
CA VAL A 94 -8.53 0.46 5.18
C VAL A 94 -7.30 -0.15 5.85
N LEU A 95 -6.59 0.62 6.67
CA LEU A 95 -5.43 0.14 7.43
C LEU A 95 -5.82 -1.02 8.36
N GLY A 96 -6.90 -0.90 9.14
CA GLY A 96 -7.32 -1.93 10.07
C GLY A 96 -7.58 -3.27 9.38
N VAL A 97 -8.32 -3.27 8.27
CA VAL A 97 -8.58 -4.50 7.50
C VAL A 97 -7.28 -5.07 6.94
N GLN A 98 -6.44 -4.24 6.34
CA GLN A 98 -5.21 -4.71 5.70
C GLN A 98 -4.17 -5.23 6.68
N LEU A 99 -4.10 -4.65 7.87
CA LEU A 99 -3.17 -5.09 8.90
C LEU A 99 -3.58 -6.44 9.49
N VAL A 100 -4.88 -6.70 9.67
CA VAL A 100 -5.34 -8.06 9.98
C VAL A 100 -4.97 -9.02 8.86
N LEU A 101 -5.25 -8.69 7.60
CA LEU A 101 -4.92 -9.56 6.47
C LEU A 101 -3.41 -9.80 6.34
N ALA A 102 -2.58 -8.79 6.57
CA ALA A 102 -1.13 -8.92 6.62
C ALA A 102 -0.69 -9.87 7.73
N GLY A 103 -1.27 -9.76 8.93
CA GLY A 103 -1.01 -10.67 10.03
C GLY A 103 -1.44 -12.11 9.75
N VAL A 104 -2.60 -12.29 9.12
CA VAL A 104 -3.13 -13.60 8.70
C VAL A 104 -2.22 -14.28 7.67
N GLN A 105 -1.59 -13.50 6.79
CA GLN A 105 -0.72 -14.01 5.72
C GLN A 105 0.67 -14.45 6.21
N LEU A 106 1.07 -14.07 7.42
CA LEU A 106 2.35 -14.48 7.99
C LEU A 106 2.33 -15.95 8.47
N PRO A 107 3.45 -16.69 8.30
CA PRO A 107 3.56 -18.04 8.82
C PRO A 107 3.39 -18.12 10.35
N SER A 108 3.04 -19.31 10.85
CA SER A 108 2.96 -19.58 12.29
C SER A 108 4.13 -19.01 13.09
N LYS A 109 3.80 -18.21 14.11
CA LYS A 109 4.73 -17.65 15.09
C LYS A 109 5.87 -16.83 14.47
N TYR A 110 5.65 -16.25 13.28
CA TYR A 110 6.69 -15.55 12.53
C TYR A 110 7.36 -14.44 13.34
N LEU A 111 6.58 -13.62 14.04
CA LEU A 111 7.11 -12.52 14.88
C LEU A 111 8.07 -13.00 15.98
N VAL A 112 7.82 -14.18 16.55
CA VAL A 112 8.68 -14.77 17.58
C VAL A 112 9.92 -15.41 16.96
N ARG A 113 9.75 -16.10 15.83
CA ARG A 113 10.85 -16.77 15.12
C ARG A 113 11.87 -15.77 14.58
N GLU A 114 11.39 -14.69 13.96
CA GLU A 114 12.21 -13.70 13.27
C GLU A 114 12.37 -12.38 14.06
N TRP A 115 12.18 -12.44 15.39
CA TRP A 115 12.18 -11.26 16.26
C TRP A 115 13.47 -10.42 16.15
N LYS A 116 14.62 -11.03 15.88
CA LYS A 116 15.90 -10.32 15.72
C LYS A 116 15.88 -9.41 14.48
N SER A 117 15.51 -9.97 13.32
CA SER A 117 15.42 -9.22 12.07
C SER A 117 14.37 -8.12 12.15
N ILE A 118 13.21 -8.45 12.73
CA ILE A 118 12.11 -7.51 12.93
C ILE A 118 12.50 -6.39 13.90
N SER A 119 13.11 -6.70 15.06
CA SER A 119 13.53 -5.69 16.05
C SER A 119 14.61 -4.76 15.53
N LEU A 120 15.50 -5.23 14.65
CA LEU A 120 16.45 -4.36 13.95
C LEU A 120 15.71 -3.36 13.07
N LEU A 121 14.79 -3.80 12.22
CA LEU A 121 14.04 -2.88 11.34
C LEU A 121 13.15 -1.91 12.12
N LEU A 122 12.43 -2.39 13.14
CA LEU A 122 11.48 -1.59 13.92
C LEU A 122 12.13 -0.70 14.98
N GLY A 123 13.31 -1.07 15.48
CA GLY A 123 14.05 -0.29 16.49
C GLY A 123 15.00 0.72 15.83
N PRO A 124 16.28 0.34 15.62
CA PRO A 124 17.27 1.25 15.03
C PRO A 124 16.88 1.67 13.60
N GLY A 125 16.28 0.80 12.79
CA GLY A 125 15.83 1.14 11.45
C GLY A 125 14.85 2.32 11.47
N MET A 126 13.68 2.16 12.10
CA MET A 126 12.68 3.24 12.23
C MET A 126 13.25 4.49 12.90
N THR A 127 14.07 4.36 13.94
CA THR A 127 14.67 5.52 14.62
C THR A 127 15.56 6.33 13.67
N CYS A 128 16.39 5.66 12.87
CA CYS A 128 17.22 6.34 11.87
C CYS A 128 16.39 6.95 10.74
N MET A 129 15.34 6.27 10.26
CA MET A 129 14.40 6.82 9.29
C MET A 129 13.74 8.10 9.80
N TRP A 130 13.24 8.06 11.03
CA TRP A 130 12.61 9.18 11.72
C TRP A 130 13.54 10.38 11.83
N LEU A 131 14.75 10.20 12.35
CA LEU A 131 15.72 11.28 12.51
C LEU A 131 16.17 11.83 11.15
N ALA A 132 16.38 10.98 10.15
CA ALA A 132 16.76 11.41 8.81
C ALA A 132 15.68 12.29 8.18
N THR A 133 14.42 11.87 8.22
CA THR A 133 13.34 12.67 7.66
C THR A 133 13.09 13.95 8.46
N SER A 134 13.17 13.89 9.78
CA SER A 134 13.05 15.08 10.64
C SER A 134 14.13 16.11 10.32
N LEU A 135 15.37 15.68 10.11
CA LEU A 135 16.47 16.58 9.73
C LEU A 135 16.24 17.21 8.35
N LEU A 136 15.73 16.43 7.38
CA LEU A 136 15.43 16.95 6.04
C LEU A 136 14.28 17.96 6.08
N VAL A 137 13.21 17.68 6.83
CA VAL A 137 12.09 18.62 7.03
C VAL A 137 12.57 19.88 7.72
N TRP A 138 13.40 19.77 8.75
CA TRP A 138 13.98 20.93 9.42
C TRP A 138 14.85 21.77 8.48
N ALA A 139 15.71 21.13 7.69
CA ALA A 139 16.65 21.81 6.80
C ALA A 139 15.96 22.50 5.60
N LEU A 140 14.90 21.91 5.05
CA LEU A 140 14.24 22.38 3.82
C LEU A 140 12.88 23.05 4.06
N GLY A 141 12.25 22.83 5.21
CA GLY A 141 10.92 23.36 5.56
C GLY A 141 10.94 24.74 6.20
N GLY A 142 11.98 25.56 5.96
CA GLY A 142 12.08 26.90 6.54
C GLY A 142 12.54 26.94 7.99
N GLN A 143 13.26 25.90 8.47
CA GLN A 143 13.78 25.81 9.83
C GLN A 143 12.71 25.97 10.92
N PRO A 144 11.61 25.19 10.87
CA PRO A 144 10.63 25.18 11.95
C PRO A 144 11.31 24.74 13.26
N PRO A 145 10.68 24.97 14.42
CA PRO A 145 11.11 24.33 15.67
C PRO A 145 11.38 22.84 15.46
N PHE A 146 12.52 22.35 15.92
CA PHE A 146 12.95 20.97 15.62
C PHE A 146 11.93 19.92 16.05
N LEU A 147 11.17 20.19 17.12
CA LEU A 147 10.06 19.34 17.56
C LEU A 147 8.96 19.18 16.49
N HIS A 148 8.64 20.22 15.73
CA HIS A 148 7.67 20.13 14.63
C HIS A 148 8.19 19.23 13.52
N ALA A 149 9.48 19.35 13.19
CA ALA A 149 10.12 18.49 12.21
C ALA A 149 10.17 17.02 12.69
N LEU A 150 10.36 16.78 13.99
CA LEU A 150 10.26 15.44 14.59
C LEU A 150 8.86 14.85 14.47
N ALA A 151 7.80 15.64 14.70
CA ALA A 151 6.42 15.17 14.54
C ALA A 151 6.10 14.85 13.06
N ILE A 152 6.48 15.72 12.13
CA ILE A 152 6.30 15.47 10.68
C ILE A 152 7.10 14.24 10.24
N GLY A 153 8.36 14.12 10.69
CA GLY A 153 9.19 12.96 10.43
C GLY A 153 8.58 11.66 10.94
N ALA A 154 7.94 11.69 12.13
CA ALA A 154 7.28 10.52 12.71
C ALA A 154 6.12 10.04 11.83
N CYS A 155 5.31 10.97 11.30
CA CYS A 155 4.17 10.64 10.44
C CYS A 155 4.58 9.88 9.17
N VAL A 156 5.78 10.15 8.64
CA VAL A 156 6.30 9.50 7.44
C VAL A 156 7.37 8.45 7.75
N THR A 157 7.51 8.00 8.99
CA THR A 157 8.45 6.92 9.33
C THR A 157 7.90 5.53 9.00
N PRO A 158 6.62 5.21 9.29
CA PRO A 158 6.02 3.93 8.93
C PRO A 158 6.03 3.69 7.42
N THR A 159 6.20 2.43 7.02
CA THR A 159 6.14 1.98 5.63
C THR A 159 4.80 1.32 5.38
N ASP A 160 4.17 1.71 4.28
CA ASP A 160 2.77 1.39 4.04
C ASP A 160 2.60 -0.05 3.49
N PRO A 161 1.86 -0.93 4.19
CA PRO A 161 1.65 -2.31 3.75
C PRO A 161 0.86 -2.38 2.44
N VAL A 162 0.02 -1.37 2.17
CA VAL A 162 -0.82 -1.28 0.98
C VAL A 162 0.01 -1.12 -0.27
N LEU A 163 0.87 -0.12 -0.29
CA LEU A 163 1.78 0.12 -1.41
C LEU A 163 2.87 -0.96 -1.48
N SER A 164 3.25 -1.53 -0.34
CA SER A 164 4.20 -2.65 -0.29
C SER A 164 3.61 -3.94 -0.87
N ALA A 165 2.28 -4.13 -0.86
CA ALA A 165 1.62 -5.28 -1.48
C ALA A 165 2.01 -5.46 -2.97
N VAL A 166 2.30 -4.38 -3.68
CA VAL A 166 2.70 -4.40 -5.10
C VAL A 166 4.05 -5.07 -5.32
N ILE A 167 4.94 -5.02 -4.31
CA ILE A 167 6.25 -5.66 -4.39
C ILE A 167 6.27 -7.04 -3.75
N VAL A 168 5.38 -7.34 -2.80
CA VAL A 168 5.36 -8.68 -2.16
C VAL A 168 4.36 -9.63 -2.78
N LYS A 169 3.41 -9.15 -3.60
CA LYS A 169 2.39 -9.99 -4.25
C LYS A 169 2.48 -9.90 -5.78
N GLY A 170 2.01 -10.96 -6.44
CA GLY A 170 1.85 -11.03 -7.90
C GLY A 170 3.09 -11.56 -8.63
N LYS A 171 2.98 -11.74 -9.96
CA LYS A 171 4.01 -12.43 -10.77
C LYS A 171 5.40 -11.81 -10.66
N PHE A 172 5.50 -10.49 -10.46
CA PHE A 172 6.80 -9.86 -10.27
C PHE A 172 7.47 -10.34 -8.99
N ALA A 173 6.74 -10.36 -7.88
CA ALA A 173 7.26 -10.79 -6.58
C ALA A 173 7.65 -12.27 -6.62
N ASP A 174 6.77 -13.13 -7.15
CA ASP A 174 6.97 -14.58 -7.24
C ASP A 174 8.24 -14.98 -8.00
N HIS A 175 8.64 -14.19 -9.00
CA HIS A 175 9.82 -14.47 -9.83
C HIS A 175 11.10 -13.77 -9.37
N ASN A 176 11.01 -12.64 -8.66
CA ASN A 176 12.18 -11.78 -8.41
C ASN A 176 12.53 -11.61 -6.92
N ILE A 177 11.64 -11.96 -5.99
CA ILE A 177 11.81 -11.70 -4.55
C ILE A 177 11.64 -13.00 -3.77
N PRO A 178 12.65 -13.43 -3.00
CA PRO A 178 12.54 -14.61 -2.15
C PRO A 178 11.38 -14.53 -1.17
N GLN A 179 10.71 -15.66 -0.91
CA GLN A 179 9.54 -15.72 -0.06
C GLN A 179 9.82 -15.25 1.38
N ASP A 180 10.98 -15.60 1.93
CA ASP A 180 11.38 -15.15 3.28
C ASP A 180 11.52 -13.63 3.38
N LEU A 181 11.92 -12.98 2.28
CA LEU A 181 12.00 -11.53 2.20
C LEU A 181 10.62 -10.88 2.09
N GLN A 182 9.69 -11.51 1.37
CA GLN A 182 8.29 -11.07 1.32
C GLN A 182 7.66 -11.10 2.72
N TYR A 183 7.84 -12.19 3.47
CA TYR A 183 7.34 -12.29 4.85
C TYR A 183 7.98 -11.25 5.78
N LEU A 184 9.27 -10.96 5.63
CA LEU A 184 9.95 -9.95 6.44
C LEU A 184 9.37 -8.55 6.17
N ILE A 185 9.16 -8.21 4.89
CA ILE A 185 8.58 -6.92 4.48
C ILE A 185 7.14 -6.80 5.02
N THR A 186 6.32 -7.85 4.86
CA THR A 186 4.94 -7.84 5.39
C THR A 186 4.90 -7.72 6.92
N ALA A 187 5.80 -8.39 7.63
CA ALA A 187 5.89 -8.28 9.09
C ALA A 187 6.36 -6.90 9.55
N GLU A 188 7.33 -6.31 8.85
CA GLU A 188 7.81 -4.96 9.13
C GLU A 188 6.73 -3.90 8.88
N SER A 189 6.13 -3.89 7.69
CA SER A 189 5.07 -2.94 7.30
C SER A 189 3.79 -3.11 8.12
N GLY A 190 3.56 -4.29 8.67
CA GLY A 190 2.42 -4.53 9.55
C GLY A 190 2.62 -4.03 10.98
N ALA A 191 3.85 -4.15 11.50
CA ALA A 191 4.16 -3.75 12.86
C ALA A 191 4.55 -2.26 12.99
N ASN A 192 5.18 -1.68 11.97
CA ASN A 192 5.66 -0.30 12.02
C ASN A 192 4.54 0.75 12.01
N ASP A 193 3.39 0.45 11.40
CA ASP A 193 2.24 1.34 11.32
C ASP A 193 1.67 1.62 12.73
N GLY A 194 1.71 0.65 13.65
CA GLY A 194 1.38 0.86 15.05
C GLY A 194 2.52 1.45 15.89
N LEU A 195 3.76 1.02 15.62
CA LEU A 195 4.94 1.50 16.35
C LEU A 195 5.43 2.89 15.92
N GLY A 196 4.68 3.61 15.10
CA GLY A 196 4.89 5.04 14.84
C GLY A 196 4.48 5.95 16.00
N TYR A 197 3.52 5.51 16.83
CA TYR A 197 3.00 6.26 17.98
C TYR A 197 4.07 6.78 18.95
N PRO A 198 5.07 5.98 19.40
CA PRO A 198 6.15 6.45 20.24
C PRO A 198 6.89 7.66 19.68
N PHE A 199 7.17 7.68 18.38
CA PHE A 199 7.92 8.75 17.74
C PHE A 199 7.06 10.02 17.64
N LEU A 200 5.79 9.86 17.24
CA LEU A 200 4.87 10.98 17.08
C LEU A 200 4.54 11.62 18.43
N PHE A 201 4.05 10.83 19.39
CA PHE A 201 3.58 11.37 20.67
C PHE A 201 4.73 11.89 21.55
N LEU A 202 5.96 11.38 21.38
CA LEU A 202 7.13 12.01 22.00
C LEU A 202 7.26 13.47 21.54
N ALA A 203 7.20 13.72 20.23
CA ALA A 203 7.29 15.07 19.67
C ALA A 203 6.09 15.93 20.11
N LEU A 204 4.86 15.41 20.02
CA LEU A 204 3.64 16.15 20.37
C LEU A 204 3.57 16.53 21.86
N TYR A 205 3.91 15.61 22.77
CA TYR A 205 3.95 15.92 24.19
C TYR A 205 5.04 16.93 24.54
N LEU A 206 6.21 16.86 23.89
CA LEU A 206 7.24 17.88 24.05
C LEU A 206 6.78 19.25 23.50
N ILE A 207 6.08 19.30 22.37
CA ILE A 207 5.48 20.56 21.86
C ILE A 207 4.49 21.12 22.87
N LYS A 208 3.65 20.27 23.46
CA LYS A 208 2.65 20.67 24.46
C LYS A 208 3.26 21.27 25.72
N PHE A 209 4.20 20.57 26.35
CA PHE A 209 4.72 20.91 27.68
C PHE A 209 6.05 21.67 27.69
N THR A 210 6.78 21.70 26.58
CA THR A 210 8.10 22.37 26.50
C THR A 210 8.21 23.35 25.33
N GLY A 211 7.21 23.41 24.45
CA GLY A 211 7.16 24.36 23.34
C GLY A 211 7.12 25.82 23.81
N ALA A 212 7.41 26.75 22.90
CA ALA A 212 7.50 28.17 23.21
C ALA A 212 6.20 28.75 23.80
N GLY A 213 5.04 28.19 23.45
CA GLY A 213 3.76 28.55 24.02
C GLY A 213 3.30 27.72 25.23
N ALA A 214 4.15 26.87 25.81
CA ALA A 214 3.76 26.04 26.95
C ALA A 214 3.49 26.90 28.19
N THR A 215 2.26 26.83 28.72
CA THR A 215 1.82 27.64 29.87
C THR A 215 1.97 26.91 31.21
N SER A 216 1.96 25.57 31.19
CA SER A 216 2.09 24.72 32.37
C SER A 216 2.57 23.31 32.02
N GLY A 217 3.15 22.64 33.02
CA GLY A 217 3.79 21.34 32.88
C GLY A 217 5.21 21.44 32.30
N GLY A 218 5.97 20.35 32.42
CA GLY A 218 7.37 20.32 32.00
C GLY A 218 7.75 19.01 31.32
N ALA A 219 9.05 18.84 31.06
CA ALA A 219 9.57 17.62 30.44
C ALA A 219 9.19 16.35 31.24
N GLY A 220 9.05 16.46 32.57
CA GLY A 220 8.57 15.36 33.41
C GLY A 220 7.16 14.88 33.04
N ASP A 221 6.22 15.79 32.80
CA ASP A 221 4.84 15.45 32.41
C ASP A 221 4.78 14.88 31.00
N ALA A 222 5.56 15.45 30.08
CA ALA A 222 5.70 14.92 28.72
C ALA A 222 6.22 13.47 28.74
N MET A 223 7.28 13.20 29.51
CA MET A 223 7.82 11.84 29.66
C MET A 223 6.87 10.92 30.42
N GLY A 224 6.11 11.45 31.38
CA GLY A 224 5.08 10.71 32.11
C GLY A 224 3.96 10.22 31.18
N LEU A 225 3.44 11.08 30.31
CA LEU A 225 2.48 10.67 29.27
C LEU A 225 3.10 9.73 28.26
N TRP A 226 4.35 9.96 27.85
CA TRP A 226 4.99 9.10 26.88
C TRP A 226 5.17 7.64 27.39
N PHE A 227 5.69 7.46 28.61
CA PHE A 227 5.82 6.13 29.19
C PHE A 227 4.48 5.53 29.66
N GLY A 228 3.64 6.33 30.31
CA GLY A 228 2.38 5.85 30.87
C GLY A 228 1.30 5.66 29.81
N LEU A 229 0.99 6.71 29.06
CA LEU A 229 -0.08 6.71 28.07
C LEU A 229 0.39 6.05 26.76
N THR A 230 1.48 6.50 26.12
CA THR A 230 1.86 5.92 24.82
C THR A 230 2.37 4.47 24.95
N TRP A 231 3.37 4.19 25.77
CA TRP A 231 3.91 2.83 25.89
C TRP A 231 2.97 1.89 26.67
N GLY A 232 2.50 2.33 27.84
CA GLY A 232 1.67 1.51 28.72
C GLY A 232 0.23 1.33 28.21
N TYR A 233 -0.48 2.44 27.98
CA TYR A 233 -1.89 2.38 27.59
C TYR A 233 -2.08 2.14 26.09
N THR A 234 -1.37 2.81 25.20
CA THR A 234 -1.65 2.73 23.76
C THR A 234 -1.01 1.53 23.08
N ILE A 235 0.23 1.17 23.43
CA ILE A 235 0.97 0.08 22.78
C ILE A 235 0.80 -1.25 23.51
N LEU A 236 1.08 -1.30 24.81
CA LEU A 236 1.00 -2.57 25.53
C LEU A 236 -0.46 -3.09 25.59
N LEU A 237 -1.44 -2.21 25.80
CA LEU A 237 -2.85 -2.60 25.78
C LEU A 237 -3.31 -3.07 24.39
N SER A 238 -2.92 -2.39 23.31
CA SER A 238 -3.30 -2.82 21.95
C SER A 238 -2.72 -4.19 21.58
N VAL A 239 -1.47 -4.46 21.97
CA VAL A 239 -0.85 -5.80 21.81
C VAL A 239 -1.62 -6.85 22.60
N ILE A 240 -1.92 -6.59 23.89
CA ILE A 240 -2.69 -7.52 24.73
C ILE A 240 -4.11 -7.73 24.15
N TYR A 241 -4.78 -6.64 23.77
CA TYR A 241 -6.13 -6.64 23.23
C TYR A 241 -6.21 -7.44 21.93
N GLY A 242 -5.34 -7.12 20.97
CA GLY A 242 -5.24 -7.83 19.69
C GLY A 242 -4.93 -9.30 19.89
N ALA A 243 -4.00 -9.65 20.78
CA ALA A 243 -3.66 -11.04 21.07
C ALA A 243 -4.84 -11.81 21.68
N VAL A 244 -5.53 -11.22 22.66
CA VAL A 244 -6.70 -11.85 23.31
C VAL A 244 -7.84 -12.05 22.30
N VAL A 245 -8.21 -11.01 21.54
CA VAL A 245 -9.32 -11.09 20.58
C VAL A 245 -8.98 -12.03 19.42
N GLY A 246 -7.77 -11.97 18.89
CA GLY A 246 -7.30 -12.89 17.84
C GLY A 246 -7.29 -14.35 18.30
N TRP A 247 -6.81 -14.61 19.53
CA TRP A 247 -6.82 -15.96 20.12
C TRP A 247 -8.24 -16.48 20.34
N ILE A 248 -9.13 -15.66 20.92
CA ILE A 248 -10.55 -16.01 21.11
C ILE A 248 -11.19 -16.30 19.75
N GLY A 249 -10.99 -15.43 18.75
CA GLY A 249 -11.51 -15.61 17.40
C GLY A 249 -11.09 -16.94 16.78
N LYS A 250 -9.80 -17.31 16.95
CA LYS A 250 -9.26 -18.57 16.46
C LYS A 250 -9.92 -19.79 17.12
N GLU A 251 -10.00 -19.79 18.46
CA GLU A 251 -10.61 -20.92 19.18
C GLU A 251 -12.11 -21.06 18.91
N LEU A 252 -12.83 -19.94 18.79
CA LEU A 252 -14.24 -19.95 18.41
C LEU A 252 -14.44 -20.50 17.00
N LEU A 253 -13.59 -20.11 16.03
CA LEU A 253 -13.69 -20.61 14.66
C LEU A 253 -13.37 -22.09 14.57
N HIS A 254 -12.33 -22.57 15.27
CA HIS A 254 -12.03 -24.00 15.38
C HIS A 254 -13.19 -24.78 16.02
N TYR A 255 -13.77 -24.25 17.09
CA TYR A 255 -14.92 -24.88 17.73
C TYR A 255 -16.11 -24.99 16.76
N ALA A 256 -16.40 -23.92 16.04
CA ALA A 256 -17.52 -23.87 15.11
C ALA A 256 -17.30 -24.79 13.88
N GLU A 257 -16.09 -24.82 13.32
CA GLU A 257 -15.72 -25.70 12.19
C GLU A 257 -15.80 -27.18 12.59
N LYS A 258 -15.26 -27.55 13.76
CA LYS A 258 -15.33 -28.92 14.28
C LYS A 258 -16.76 -29.44 14.45
N HIS A 259 -17.71 -28.55 14.73
CA HIS A 259 -19.12 -28.88 14.88
C HIS A 259 -19.95 -28.65 13.59
N ASN A 260 -19.32 -28.28 12.48
CA ASN A 260 -19.97 -27.93 11.21
C ASN A 260 -21.00 -26.79 11.36
N TYR A 261 -20.70 -25.78 12.18
CA TYR A 261 -21.55 -24.59 12.35
C TYR A 261 -21.24 -23.46 11.38
N VAL A 262 -20.07 -23.49 10.73
CA VAL A 262 -19.61 -22.45 9.81
C VAL A 262 -19.51 -23.03 8.41
N ASP A 263 -20.15 -22.38 7.46
CA ASP A 263 -20.02 -22.65 6.03
C ASP A 263 -18.75 -21.99 5.44
N ARG A 264 -18.41 -22.32 4.18
CA ARG A 264 -17.18 -21.82 3.55
C ARG A 264 -17.16 -20.31 3.38
N GLU A 265 -18.29 -19.68 3.07
CA GLU A 265 -18.33 -18.23 2.85
C GLU A 265 -18.11 -17.50 4.17
N SER A 266 -18.81 -17.92 5.23
CA SER A 266 -18.62 -17.40 6.58
C SER A 266 -17.20 -17.62 7.11
N PHE A 267 -16.57 -18.75 6.77
CA PHE A 267 -15.17 -19.03 7.11
C PHE A 267 -14.22 -17.99 6.50
N LEU A 268 -14.36 -17.72 5.19
CA LEU A 268 -13.48 -16.79 4.48
C LEU A 268 -13.67 -15.33 4.92
N VAL A 269 -14.91 -14.93 5.21
CA VAL A 269 -15.25 -13.58 5.67
C VAL A 269 -14.75 -13.32 7.10
N PHE A 270 -14.48 -14.36 7.89
CA PHE A 270 -14.15 -14.23 9.31
C PHE A 270 -12.96 -13.31 9.58
N ALA A 271 -11.91 -13.34 8.75
CA ALA A 271 -10.76 -12.44 8.91
C ALA A 271 -11.15 -10.95 8.76
N ILE A 272 -12.08 -10.64 7.87
CA ILE A 272 -12.58 -9.28 7.66
C ILE A 272 -13.50 -8.87 8.82
N ALA A 273 -14.38 -9.78 9.26
CA ALA A 273 -15.23 -9.54 10.42
C ALA A 273 -14.41 -9.29 11.70
N LEU A 274 -13.32 -10.06 11.90
CA LEU A 274 -12.37 -9.86 12.97
C LEU A 274 -11.72 -8.48 12.89
N ALA A 275 -11.33 -8.03 11.69
CA ALA A 275 -10.77 -6.69 11.51
C ALA A 275 -11.73 -5.57 11.87
N LEU A 276 -12.98 -5.63 11.37
CA LEU A 276 -14.00 -4.63 11.70
C LEU A 276 -14.31 -4.63 13.20
N PHE A 277 -14.38 -5.81 13.82
CA PHE A 277 -14.60 -5.95 15.24
C PHE A 277 -13.46 -5.33 16.04
N VAL A 278 -12.21 -5.71 15.78
CA VAL A 278 -11.03 -5.18 16.48
C VAL A 278 -10.92 -3.68 16.27
N LEU A 279 -11.03 -3.18 15.04
CA LEU A 279 -10.99 -1.76 14.73
C LEU A 279 -12.02 -0.95 15.53
N GLY A 280 -13.29 -1.37 15.50
CA GLY A 280 -14.36 -0.66 16.19
C GLY A 280 -14.23 -0.72 17.71
N THR A 281 -13.94 -1.91 18.26
CA THR A 281 -13.87 -2.11 19.71
C THR A 281 -12.60 -1.55 20.34
N CYS A 282 -11.45 -1.67 19.68
CA CYS A 282 -10.21 -1.05 20.08
C CYS A 282 -10.31 0.49 20.03
N GLY A 283 -10.95 1.02 18.98
CA GLY A 283 -11.27 2.44 18.87
C GLY A 283 -12.15 2.94 20.02
N MET A 284 -13.15 2.18 20.47
CA MET A 284 -13.95 2.51 21.66
C MET A 284 -13.14 2.51 22.96
N VAL A 285 -12.12 1.64 23.06
CA VAL A 285 -11.18 1.62 24.20
C VAL A 285 -10.21 2.80 24.14
N GLY A 286 -10.02 3.43 22.97
CA GLY A 286 -9.09 4.55 22.79
C GLY A 286 -7.62 4.13 22.80
N THR A 287 -7.32 2.88 22.42
CA THR A 287 -5.95 2.38 22.23
C THR A 287 -5.65 2.18 20.74
N ASP A 288 -4.39 1.93 20.39
CA ASP A 288 -3.95 1.78 18.99
C ASP A 288 -4.65 0.62 18.27
N ASP A 289 -5.63 0.97 17.43
CA ASP A 289 -6.45 0.05 16.66
C ASP A 289 -5.70 -0.57 15.47
N VAL A 290 -4.76 0.17 14.89
CA VAL A 290 -3.84 -0.27 13.83
C VAL A 290 -2.93 -1.40 14.33
N LEU A 291 -2.25 -1.21 15.47
CA LEU A 291 -1.41 -2.25 16.08
C LEU A 291 -2.24 -3.44 16.55
N ALA A 292 -3.39 -3.20 17.19
CA ALA A 292 -4.28 -4.27 17.65
C ALA A 292 -4.76 -5.16 16.50
N CYS A 293 -5.11 -4.57 15.34
CA CYS A 293 -5.46 -5.30 14.13
C CYS A 293 -4.33 -6.22 13.65
N PHE A 294 -3.09 -5.71 13.54
CA PHE A 294 -1.95 -6.54 13.12
C PHE A 294 -1.68 -7.70 14.08
N ILE A 295 -1.71 -7.45 15.39
CA ILE A 295 -1.49 -8.49 16.41
C ILE A 295 -2.64 -9.50 16.44
N ALA A 296 -3.90 -9.05 16.24
CA ALA A 296 -5.05 -9.94 16.13
C ALA A 296 -4.92 -10.88 14.94
N GLY A 297 -4.53 -10.38 13.76
CA GLY A 297 -4.29 -11.23 12.58
C GLY A 297 -3.20 -12.28 12.81
N ASN A 298 -2.05 -11.88 13.39
CA ASN A 298 -0.95 -12.80 13.70
C ASN A 298 -1.33 -13.87 14.74
N THR A 299 -2.09 -13.47 15.77
CA THR A 299 -2.48 -14.40 16.84
C THR A 299 -3.59 -15.33 16.36
N PHE A 300 -4.45 -14.84 15.46
CA PHE A 300 -5.49 -15.64 14.83
C PHE A 300 -4.93 -16.78 13.98
N THR A 301 -3.77 -16.60 13.34
CA THR A 301 -3.10 -17.65 12.54
C THR A 301 -1.92 -18.32 13.25
N TRP A 302 -1.90 -18.31 14.59
CA TRP A 302 -0.76 -18.78 15.38
C TRP A 302 -0.36 -20.25 15.12
N ASP A 303 -1.30 -21.12 14.77
CA ASP A 303 -1.10 -22.53 14.42
C ASP A 303 -1.06 -22.79 12.90
N ASP A 304 -1.07 -21.73 12.08
CA ASP A 304 -1.06 -21.75 10.61
C ASP A 304 -2.31 -22.32 9.94
N TRP A 305 -3.27 -22.85 10.71
CA TRP A 305 -4.40 -23.62 10.15
C TRP A 305 -5.24 -22.77 9.19
N PHE A 306 -5.72 -21.61 9.65
CA PHE A 306 -6.56 -20.73 8.84
C PHE A 306 -5.84 -20.26 7.58
N ARG A 307 -4.57 -19.85 7.69
CA ARG A 307 -3.77 -19.36 6.55
C ARG A 307 -3.63 -20.42 5.47
N LEU A 308 -3.37 -21.67 5.86
CA LEU A 308 -3.25 -22.79 4.91
C LEU A 308 -4.59 -23.10 4.24
N GLU A 309 -5.68 -23.05 5.00
CA GLU A 309 -7.03 -23.33 4.51
C GLU A 309 -7.54 -22.25 3.53
N THR A 310 -7.10 -20.99 3.69
CA THR A 310 -7.48 -19.87 2.82
C THR A 310 -6.43 -19.50 1.78
N LYS A 311 -5.34 -20.27 1.64
CA LYS A 311 -4.20 -19.89 0.79
C LYS A 311 -4.58 -19.70 -0.67
N ASP A 312 -5.48 -20.55 -1.18
CA ASP A 312 -5.90 -20.57 -2.58
C ASP A 312 -7.22 -19.79 -2.81
N ASP A 313 -7.78 -19.16 -1.76
CA ASP A 313 -8.99 -18.35 -1.85
C ASP A 313 -8.70 -16.90 -2.24
N SER A 314 -9.54 -16.37 -3.13
CA SER A 314 -9.39 -15.02 -3.65
C SER A 314 -10.10 -13.94 -2.83
N LEU A 315 -10.89 -14.29 -1.81
CA LEU A 315 -11.72 -13.31 -1.09
C LEU A 315 -10.88 -12.23 -0.39
N GLN A 316 -9.85 -12.63 0.34
CA GLN A 316 -8.97 -11.70 1.06
C GLN A 316 -8.24 -10.74 0.09
N PRO A 317 -7.55 -11.22 -0.98
CA PRO A 317 -7.02 -10.35 -2.03
C PRO A 317 -8.06 -9.46 -2.72
N THR A 318 -9.28 -9.96 -2.91
CA THR A 318 -10.35 -9.20 -3.57
C THR A 318 -10.78 -7.99 -2.73
N ILE A 319 -10.95 -8.20 -1.42
CA ILE A 319 -11.33 -7.14 -0.49
C ILE A 319 -10.19 -6.14 -0.29
N ASP A 320 -8.94 -6.62 -0.20
CA ASP A 320 -7.73 -5.78 -0.21
C ASP A 320 -7.72 -4.86 -1.45
N MET A 321 -7.91 -5.42 -2.65
CA MET A 321 -8.00 -4.65 -3.90
C MET A 321 -9.13 -3.61 -3.87
N LEU A 322 -10.33 -3.97 -3.42
CA LEU A 322 -11.48 -3.06 -3.39
C LEU A 322 -11.25 -1.88 -2.43
N LEU A 323 -10.71 -2.14 -1.24
CA LEU A 323 -10.36 -1.11 -0.27
C LEU A 323 -9.25 -0.19 -0.81
N ASN A 324 -8.25 -0.75 -1.50
CA ASN A 324 -7.17 0.02 -2.12
C ASN A 324 -7.67 0.94 -3.22
N VAL A 325 -8.45 0.39 -4.15
CA VAL A 325 -9.02 1.19 -5.24
C VAL A 325 -9.85 2.34 -4.68
N THR A 326 -10.70 2.06 -3.69
CA THR A 326 -11.60 3.08 -3.13
C THR A 326 -10.85 4.17 -2.35
N ILE A 327 -9.87 3.83 -1.51
CA ILE A 327 -9.11 4.83 -0.73
C ILE A 327 -8.25 5.73 -1.61
N PHE A 328 -7.60 5.16 -2.64
CA PHE A 328 -6.74 5.96 -3.51
C PHE A 328 -7.56 6.82 -4.49
N LEU A 329 -8.75 6.36 -4.91
CA LEU A 329 -9.72 7.23 -5.58
C LEU A 329 -10.11 8.42 -4.69
N TRP A 330 -10.41 8.16 -3.41
CA TRP A 330 -10.71 9.21 -2.43
C TRP A 330 -9.55 10.19 -2.26
N TYR A 331 -8.33 9.70 -2.02
CA TYR A 331 -7.14 10.54 -1.90
C TYR A 331 -6.91 11.39 -3.15
N GLY A 332 -7.05 10.81 -4.35
CA GLY A 332 -6.91 11.56 -5.60
C GLY A 332 -7.88 12.74 -5.69
N ALA A 333 -9.11 12.57 -5.20
CA ALA A 333 -10.12 13.62 -5.15
C ALA A 333 -9.92 14.61 -3.97
N PHE A 334 -9.27 14.18 -2.89
CA PHE A 334 -9.08 14.95 -1.67
C PHE A 334 -7.82 15.83 -1.66
N ILE A 335 -6.72 15.38 -2.30
CA ILE A 335 -5.40 16.03 -2.20
C ILE A 335 -5.49 17.56 -2.36
N PRO A 336 -4.89 18.35 -1.45
CA PRO A 336 -4.93 19.80 -1.50
C PRO A 336 -3.92 20.36 -2.52
N TRP A 337 -4.14 20.11 -3.82
CA TRP A 337 -3.21 20.47 -4.90
C TRP A 337 -2.79 21.95 -4.90
N LYS A 338 -3.70 22.84 -4.51
CA LYS A 338 -3.43 24.28 -4.43
C LYS A 338 -2.40 24.61 -3.36
N GLU A 339 -2.44 23.93 -2.21
CA GLU A 339 -1.56 24.17 -1.07
C GLU A 339 -0.10 23.78 -1.37
N PHE A 340 0.16 22.91 -2.36
CA PHE A 340 1.54 22.60 -2.75
C PHE A 340 2.29 23.78 -3.38
N HIS A 341 1.55 24.70 -4.02
CA HIS A 341 2.13 25.89 -4.63
C HIS A 341 1.85 27.14 -3.79
N ASP A 342 0.64 27.27 -3.25
CA ASP A 342 0.16 28.44 -2.52
C ASP A 342 -0.01 28.09 -1.04
N ASN A 343 1.08 28.23 -0.29
CA ASN A 343 1.13 28.07 1.17
C ASN A 343 2.15 29.06 1.74
N SER A 344 2.07 29.29 3.06
CA SER A 344 2.90 30.26 3.76
C SER A 344 4.23 29.69 4.31
N VAL A 345 4.39 28.35 4.29
CA VAL A 345 5.37 27.63 5.12
C VAL A 345 6.55 27.04 4.34
N ILE A 346 6.34 26.58 3.10
CA ILE A 346 7.38 25.94 2.28
C ILE A 346 7.18 26.20 0.79
N SER A 347 8.24 26.66 0.10
CA SER A 347 8.15 26.88 -1.34
C SER A 347 8.23 25.58 -2.15
N LEU A 348 7.56 25.55 -3.29
CA LEU A 348 7.49 24.37 -4.16
C LEU A 348 8.87 23.75 -4.51
N PRO A 349 9.94 24.51 -4.81
CA PRO A 349 11.26 23.91 -5.06
C PRO A 349 11.84 23.15 -3.87
N HIS A 350 11.68 23.67 -2.64
CA HIS A 350 12.11 22.98 -1.43
C HIS A 350 11.26 21.74 -1.17
N LEU A 351 9.96 21.82 -1.45
CA LEU A 351 9.04 20.70 -1.33
C LEU A 351 9.44 19.55 -2.30
N VAL A 352 9.73 19.87 -3.56
CA VAL A 352 10.24 18.90 -4.55
C VAL A 352 11.59 18.31 -4.12
N ALA A 353 12.52 19.14 -3.66
CA ALA A 353 13.82 18.68 -3.16
C ALA A 353 13.66 17.75 -1.95
N LEU A 354 12.75 18.10 -1.03
CA LEU A 354 12.40 17.29 0.13
C LEU A 354 11.86 15.93 -0.31
N GLY A 355 10.92 15.89 -1.27
CA GLY A 355 10.39 14.65 -1.81
C GLY A 355 11.47 13.73 -2.38
N ILE A 356 12.38 14.27 -3.19
CA ILE A 356 13.50 13.49 -3.76
C ILE A 356 14.43 12.97 -2.66
N LEU A 357 14.84 13.84 -1.73
CA LEU A 357 15.79 13.48 -0.69
C LEU A 357 15.20 12.50 0.32
N VAL A 358 13.92 12.64 0.69
CA VAL A 358 13.25 11.69 1.58
C VAL A 358 13.17 10.32 0.92
N LEU A 359 12.80 10.22 -0.36
CA LEU A 359 12.73 8.92 -1.05
C LEU A 359 14.09 8.21 -1.13
N ILE A 360 15.19 8.95 -1.24
CA ILE A 360 16.54 8.39 -1.36
C ILE A 360 17.17 8.11 0.02
N LEU A 361 17.06 9.06 0.96
CA LEU A 361 17.86 9.06 2.19
C LEU A 361 17.10 8.50 3.40
N ARG A 362 15.76 8.49 3.37
CA ARG A 362 14.98 8.08 4.53
C ARG A 362 15.26 6.63 4.91
N ARG A 363 15.27 5.69 3.95
CA ARG A 363 15.29 4.25 4.24
C ARG A 363 16.54 3.55 3.73
N LEU A 364 16.90 3.78 2.47
CA LEU A 364 17.97 3.07 1.76
C LEU A 364 19.31 3.04 2.52
N PRO A 365 19.85 4.15 3.06
CA PRO A 365 21.15 4.12 3.73
C PRO A 365 21.16 3.24 4.98
N TRP A 366 20.05 3.20 5.71
CA TRP A 366 19.96 2.49 6.99
C TRP A 366 19.73 1.01 6.81
N VAL A 367 18.81 0.63 5.91
CA VAL A 367 18.61 -0.78 5.55
C VAL A 367 19.89 -1.34 4.93
N PHE A 368 20.56 -0.57 4.08
CA PHE A 368 21.88 -0.96 3.55
C PHE A 368 22.92 -1.07 4.66
N GLY A 369 23.02 -0.11 5.57
CA GLY A 369 23.95 -0.20 6.70
C GLY A 369 23.72 -1.44 7.57
N MET A 370 22.47 -1.90 7.67
CA MET A 370 22.06 -2.99 8.54
C MET A 370 21.94 -4.36 7.87
N HIS A 371 22.04 -4.41 6.53
CA HIS A 371 21.66 -5.60 5.77
C HIS A 371 22.40 -6.87 6.22
N LYS A 372 23.68 -6.75 6.62
CA LYS A 372 24.51 -7.88 7.08
C LYS A 372 24.09 -8.49 8.42
N TRP A 373 23.27 -7.77 9.21
CA TRP A 373 22.74 -8.28 10.48
C TRP A 373 21.35 -8.91 10.32
N ILE A 374 20.76 -8.84 9.12
CA ILE A 374 19.45 -9.39 8.78
C ILE A 374 19.68 -10.54 7.81
N HIS A 375 19.51 -11.79 8.27
CA HIS A 375 19.83 -12.97 7.46
C HIS A 375 18.95 -13.11 6.21
N GLN A 376 17.78 -12.49 6.17
CA GLN A 376 16.93 -12.42 4.97
C GLN A 376 17.45 -11.44 3.89
N ILE A 377 18.41 -10.56 4.22
CA ILE A 377 18.93 -9.51 3.33
C ILE A 377 20.46 -9.65 3.18
N GLU A 378 20.91 -10.81 2.72
CA GLU A 378 22.34 -11.08 2.57
C GLU A 378 22.96 -10.30 1.40
N GLU A 379 22.24 -10.23 0.27
CA GLU A 379 22.78 -9.63 -0.94
C GLU A 379 22.64 -8.11 -0.98
N VAL A 380 23.65 -7.44 -1.53
CA VAL A 380 23.62 -5.99 -1.80
C VAL A 380 22.42 -5.59 -2.66
N LYS A 381 22.04 -6.42 -3.65
CA LYS A 381 20.87 -6.16 -4.49
C LYS A 381 19.57 -6.19 -3.70
N GLN A 382 19.43 -7.16 -2.78
CA GLN A 382 18.28 -7.24 -1.87
C GLN A 382 18.26 -6.03 -0.94
N ALA A 383 19.41 -5.63 -0.39
CA ALA A 383 19.51 -4.47 0.49
C ALA A 383 19.10 -3.16 -0.21
N VAL A 384 19.54 -2.95 -1.45
CA VAL A 384 19.14 -1.78 -2.25
C VAL A 384 17.66 -1.85 -2.61
N PHE A 385 17.16 -3.03 -3.00
CA PHE A 385 15.76 -3.22 -3.35
C PHE A 385 14.84 -2.93 -2.16
N VAL A 386 15.07 -3.59 -1.01
CA VAL A 386 14.31 -3.39 0.22
C VAL A 386 14.48 -1.95 0.69
N GLY A 387 15.71 -1.44 0.73
CA GLY A 387 15.97 -0.07 1.15
C GLY A 387 15.24 0.99 0.32
N PHE A 388 15.04 0.74 -0.97
CA PHE A 388 14.28 1.61 -1.86
C PHE A 388 12.76 1.42 -1.69
N PHE A 389 12.26 0.18 -1.68
CA PHE A 389 10.83 -0.10 -1.60
C PHE A 389 10.28 -0.10 -0.17
N GLY A 390 10.24 1.07 0.45
CA GLY A 390 9.50 1.35 1.68
C GLY A 390 8.57 2.52 1.45
N PRO A 391 7.41 2.33 0.82
CA PRO A 391 6.54 3.41 0.38
C PRO A 391 5.87 4.15 1.55
N ILE A 392 5.63 5.45 1.35
CA ILE A 392 4.74 6.32 2.11
C ILE A 392 3.35 6.20 1.52
N GLY A 393 2.35 5.88 2.33
CA GLY A 393 0.98 5.66 1.86
C GLY A 393 -0.07 6.01 2.90
N VAL A 394 -1.00 5.10 3.13
CA VAL A 394 -2.21 5.34 3.91
C VAL A 394 -1.89 5.66 5.37
N SER A 395 -0.88 5.00 5.95
CA SER A 395 -0.47 5.25 7.34
C SER A 395 0.05 6.66 7.58
N ALA A 396 0.75 7.27 6.62
CA ALA A 396 1.22 8.64 6.77
C ALA A 396 0.07 9.65 6.82
N ILE A 397 -0.98 9.42 6.04
CA ILE A 397 -2.20 10.24 6.06
C ILE A 397 -2.97 10.03 7.37
N PHE A 398 -3.03 8.80 7.88
CA PHE A 398 -3.56 8.52 9.21
C PHE A 398 -2.83 9.35 10.29
N TYR A 399 -1.50 9.30 10.33
CA TYR A 399 -0.71 10.06 11.29
C TYR A 399 -0.79 11.58 11.12
N LEU A 400 -0.95 12.07 9.89
CA LEU A 400 -1.27 13.47 9.61
C LEU A 400 -2.54 13.90 10.36
N PHE A 401 -3.63 13.15 10.24
CA PHE A 401 -4.88 13.52 10.88
C PHE A 401 -4.86 13.33 12.40
N ILE A 402 -4.17 12.31 12.92
CA ILE A 402 -3.92 12.20 14.37
C ILE A 402 -3.14 13.42 14.90
N THR A 403 -2.18 13.93 14.12
CA THR A 403 -1.45 15.14 14.48
C THR A 403 -2.35 16.37 14.49
N LEU A 404 -3.21 16.54 13.47
CA LEU A 404 -4.14 17.67 13.41
C LEU A 404 -5.19 17.62 14.53
N GLU A 405 -5.73 16.44 14.83
CA GLU A 405 -6.65 16.21 15.96
C GLU A 405 -5.98 16.53 17.30
N PHE A 406 -4.72 16.12 17.49
CA PHE A 406 -3.98 16.50 18.70
C PHE A 406 -3.77 18.01 18.82
N ILE A 407 -3.49 18.70 17.72
CA ILE A 407 -3.35 20.16 17.72
C ILE A 407 -4.68 20.80 18.13
N ASP A 408 -5.78 20.37 17.53
CA ASP A 408 -7.12 20.90 17.81
C ASP A 408 -7.52 20.68 19.28
N GLU A 409 -7.37 19.46 19.80
CA GLU A 409 -7.82 19.12 21.15
C GLU A 409 -6.92 19.65 22.27
N HIS A 410 -5.61 19.78 22.01
CA HIS A 410 -4.62 19.98 23.08
C HIS A 410 -3.71 21.19 22.90
N LEU A 411 -3.70 21.80 21.72
CA LEU A 411 -2.85 22.94 21.38
C LEU A 411 -3.63 24.12 20.79
N SER A 412 -4.96 24.08 20.83
CA SER A 412 -5.86 25.21 20.53
C SER A 412 -6.48 25.79 21.80
N ASP A 413 -6.97 27.02 21.71
CA ASP A 413 -7.76 27.66 22.78
C ASP A 413 -9.22 27.21 22.80
N GLU A 414 -10.02 27.71 23.76
CA GLU A 414 -11.45 27.38 23.90
C GLU A 414 -12.29 27.81 22.68
N GLU A 415 -11.74 28.70 21.83
CA GLU A 415 -12.38 29.21 20.62
C GLU A 415 -11.93 28.42 19.37
N GLY A 416 -11.10 27.39 19.54
CA GLY A 416 -10.60 26.54 18.46
C GLY A 416 -9.42 27.14 17.68
N ASN A 417 -8.84 28.24 18.14
CA ASN A 417 -7.68 28.84 17.48
C ASN A 417 -6.39 28.13 17.92
N PRO A 418 -5.57 27.62 16.98
CA PRO A 418 -4.29 27.01 17.32
C PRO A 418 -3.36 28.02 18.00
N ARG A 419 -2.62 27.55 19.01
CA ARG A 419 -1.58 28.33 19.70
C ARG A 419 -0.60 28.92 18.67
N SER A 420 -0.11 30.13 18.94
CA SER A 420 0.63 30.92 17.95
C SER A 420 1.88 30.23 17.38
N ASP A 421 2.54 29.37 18.17
CA ASP A 421 3.70 28.60 17.75
C ASP A 421 3.36 27.36 16.90
N VAL A 422 2.11 26.88 16.89
CA VAL A 422 1.68 25.67 16.15
C VAL A 422 0.78 25.98 14.95
N LYS A 423 0.46 27.26 14.71
CA LYS A 423 -0.34 27.68 13.55
C LYS A 423 0.32 27.26 12.23
N GLU A 424 1.59 27.59 12.04
CA GLU A 424 2.37 27.17 10.87
C GLU A 424 2.68 25.67 10.88
N PHE A 425 2.73 25.04 12.06
CA PHE A 425 2.97 23.60 12.19
C PHE A 425 1.84 22.79 11.55
N SER A 426 0.58 23.19 11.73
CA SER A 426 -0.57 22.50 11.13
C SER A 426 -0.52 22.54 9.60
N GLU A 427 -0.25 23.72 9.03
CA GLU A 427 -0.14 23.93 7.58
C GLU A 427 1.05 23.16 7.00
N LEU A 428 2.22 23.25 7.65
CA LEU A 428 3.43 22.53 7.22
C LEU A 428 3.22 21.00 7.25
N THR A 429 2.58 20.49 8.30
CA THR A 429 2.27 19.06 8.44
C THR A 429 1.37 18.58 7.30
N ARG A 430 0.30 19.32 7.00
CA ARG A 430 -0.64 19.03 5.90
C ARG A 430 0.08 19.02 4.55
N VAL A 431 0.81 20.09 4.22
CA VAL A 431 1.48 20.25 2.91
C VAL A 431 2.56 19.18 2.71
N VAL A 432 3.45 19.00 3.69
CA VAL A 432 4.60 18.10 3.56
C VAL A 432 4.14 16.64 3.47
N ILE A 433 3.23 16.19 4.33
CA ILE A 433 2.84 14.77 4.37
C ILE A 433 2.06 14.38 3.12
N TRP A 434 1.11 15.21 2.66
CA TRP A 434 0.40 14.95 1.41
C TRP A 434 1.35 14.92 0.21
N PHE A 435 2.29 15.86 0.14
CA PHE A 435 3.26 15.90 -0.95
C PHE A 435 4.17 14.67 -0.96
N LEU A 436 4.73 14.29 0.20
CA LEU A 436 5.56 13.10 0.34
C LEU A 436 4.80 11.81 -0.02
N THR A 437 3.53 11.74 0.36
CA THR A 437 2.65 10.61 0.02
C THR A 437 2.44 10.51 -1.50
N VAL A 438 2.14 11.64 -2.17
CA VAL A 438 1.99 11.69 -3.63
C VAL A 438 3.29 11.31 -4.35
N CYS A 439 4.43 11.89 -3.94
CA CYS A 439 5.74 11.54 -4.48
C CYS A 439 6.03 10.04 -4.35
N SER A 440 5.74 9.47 -3.19
CA SER A 440 5.93 8.05 -2.92
C SER A 440 5.06 7.16 -3.81
N ILE A 441 3.76 7.44 -3.92
CA ILE A 441 2.84 6.63 -4.75
C ILE A 441 3.28 6.66 -6.21
N ILE A 442 3.66 7.83 -6.73
CA ILE A 442 4.12 7.99 -8.11
C ILE A 442 5.43 7.26 -8.34
N VAL A 443 6.44 7.50 -7.51
CA VAL A 443 7.78 6.93 -7.70
C VAL A 443 7.75 5.42 -7.56
N HIS A 444 7.20 4.88 -6.46
CA HIS A 444 7.16 3.43 -6.27
C HIS A 444 6.22 2.74 -7.27
N GLY A 445 5.08 3.37 -7.60
CA GLY A 445 4.11 2.84 -8.56
C GLY A 445 4.62 2.77 -10.00
N LEU A 446 5.64 3.58 -10.36
CA LEU A 446 6.29 3.56 -11.68
C LEU A 446 7.62 2.83 -11.71
N SER A 447 8.23 2.54 -10.55
CA SER A 447 9.61 2.05 -10.45
C SER A 447 9.82 0.70 -11.15
N ILE A 448 8.90 -0.26 -10.98
CA ILE A 448 8.99 -1.57 -11.66
C ILE A 448 8.84 -1.44 -13.18
N PRO A 449 7.78 -0.78 -13.72
CA PRO A 449 7.64 -0.57 -15.16
C PRO A 449 8.86 0.13 -15.78
N VAL A 450 9.32 1.22 -15.16
CA VAL A 450 10.46 2.02 -15.65
C VAL A 450 11.75 1.22 -15.58
N GLY A 451 11.98 0.47 -14.49
CA GLY A 451 13.14 -0.41 -14.35
C GLY A 451 13.19 -1.49 -15.43
N LYS A 452 12.04 -2.09 -15.78
CA LYS A 452 11.95 -3.07 -16.87
C LYS A 452 12.31 -2.45 -18.22
N ILE A 453 11.73 -1.29 -18.56
CA ILE A 453 12.06 -0.56 -19.80
C ILE A 453 13.54 -0.18 -19.84
N GLY A 454 14.08 0.31 -18.73
CA GLY A 454 15.49 0.66 -18.57
C GLY A 454 16.46 -0.53 -18.70
N PHE A 455 16.01 -1.75 -18.43
CA PHE A 455 16.79 -2.98 -18.65
C PHE A 455 16.77 -3.45 -20.12
N TYR A 456 15.71 -3.13 -20.88
CA TYR A 456 15.60 -3.47 -22.31
C TYR A 456 16.13 -2.38 -23.26
N ALA A 457 16.12 -1.11 -22.84
CA ALA A 457 16.69 0.02 -23.59
C ALA A 457 18.18 -0.10 -23.97
N PRO A 458 19.08 -0.72 -23.17
CA PRO A 458 20.49 -0.84 -23.52
C PRO A 458 20.68 -1.74 -24.73
N ARG A 459 19.79 -2.71 -25.01
CA ARG A 459 19.95 -3.63 -26.14
C ARG A 459 19.58 -3.02 -27.48
N THR A 460 18.66 -2.04 -27.52
CA THR A 460 18.29 -1.33 -28.75
C THR A 460 19.25 -0.18 -29.04
N LEU A 461 19.69 0.57 -28.03
CA LEU A 461 20.71 1.62 -28.20
C LEU A 461 22.07 1.05 -28.56
N SER A 462 22.50 -0.08 -27.97
CA SER A 462 23.72 -0.75 -28.40
C SER A 462 23.66 -1.23 -29.84
N ARG A 463 22.47 -1.65 -30.32
CA ARG A 463 22.29 -2.10 -31.71
C ARG A 463 22.29 -0.95 -32.70
N VAL A 464 21.68 0.19 -32.34
CA VAL A 464 21.70 1.41 -33.15
C VAL A 464 23.09 2.04 -33.15
N VAL A 465 23.81 2.03 -32.02
CA VAL A 465 25.19 2.51 -31.91
C VAL A 465 26.17 1.58 -32.65
N SER A 466 26.00 0.26 -32.56
CA SER A 466 26.75 -0.70 -33.37
C SER A 466 26.40 -0.62 -34.86
N GLU A 467 25.15 -0.35 -35.25
CA GLU A 467 24.76 -0.10 -36.65
C GLU A 467 25.35 1.23 -37.16
N SER A 468 25.39 2.29 -36.34
CA SER A 468 26.06 3.53 -36.73
C SER A 468 27.59 3.41 -36.82
N LEU A 469 28.23 2.65 -35.91
CA LEU A 469 29.68 2.41 -35.93
C LEU A 469 30.12 1.41 -37.00
N SER A 470 29.25 0.46 -37.39
CA SER A 470 29.51 -0.43 -38.54
C SER A 470 29.25 0.25 -39.88
N THR A 471 28.35 1.24 -39.92
CA THR A 471 28.11 2.09 -41.11
C THR A 471 29.26 3.08 -41.36
N GLU A 472 29.98 3.51 -40.32
CA GLU A 472 31.19 4.34 -40.45
C GLU A 472 32.45 3.56 -40.89
N GLY A 473 32.44 2.22 -40.76
CA GLY A 473 33.54 1.34 -41.15
C GLY A 473 33.50 0.79 -42.59
N GLN A 474 32.43 1.04 -43.34
CA GLN A 474 32.28 0.57 -44.73
C GLN A 474 31.77 1.68 -45.66
N ILE A 475 32.56 2.74 -45.81
CA ILE A 475 32.45 3.65 -46.97
C ILE A 475 33.83 3.76 -47.63
N THR A 476 34.23 2.72 -48.36
CA THR A 476 34.93 2.91 -49.63
C THR A 476 34.35 1.94 -50.66
N SER A 477 33.98 2.50 -51.81
CA SER A 477 33.49 1.86 -53.04
C SER A 477 32.02 1.42 -53.07
N GLY A 478 31.25 2.02 -54.00
CA GLY A 478 30.14 1.29 -54.64
C GLY A 478 28.77 1.96 -54.76
N ARG A 479 28.70 3.13 -55.41
CA ARG A 479 27.63 3.53 -56.36
C ARG A 479 26.14 3.30 -55.96
N ARG A 480 25.54 4.40 -55.46
CA ARG A 480 24.15 4.91 -55.61
C ARG A 480 23.17 4.07 -56.46
N ASN A 481 21.99 3.78 -55.87
CA ASN A 481 20.68 4.09 -56.45
C ASN A 481 19.58 4.06 -55.37
N ILE A 482 18.88 5.18 -55.22
CA ILE A 482 17.70 5.37 -54.34
C ILE A 482 16.46 5.24 -55.23
N PRO A 483 15.35 4.66 -54.73
CA PRO A 483 14.08 5.32 -55.02
C PRO A 483 13.18 5.47 -53.78
N ILE A 484 12.52 6.63 -53.78
CA ILE A 484 11.55 7.17 -52.84
C ILE A 484 10.14 6.91 -53.39
N ILE A 485 9.25 6.45 -52.51
CA ILE A 485 7.78 6.66 -52.41
C ILE A 485 6.89 6.36 -53.65
N GLY A 486 5.86 5.52 -53.43
CA GLY A 486 4.51 5.88 -53.90
C GLY A 486 3.50 4.76 -54.20
N ARG A 487 2.48 4.68 -53.32
CA ARG A 487 1.04 4.73 -53.66
C ARG A 487 0.20 3.44 -53.84
N PHE A 488 -0.77 3.29 -52.92
CA PHE A 488 -2.20 2.90 -53.04
C PHE A 488 -2.65 1.61 -53.76
N LEU A 489 -3.29 0.70 -52.97
CA LEU A 489 -4.59 -0.04 -53.09
C LEU A 489 -5.19 -0.41 -54.50
N PRO A 490 -6.20 -1.32 -54.59
CA PRO A 490 -6.30 -2.73 -54.16
C PRO A 490 -6.91 -3.64 -55.28
N GLY A 491 -6.92 -4.98 -55.07
CA GLY A 491 -7.92 -5.88 -55.67
C GLY A 491 -7.48 -6.84 -56.78
N GLY A 492 -8.05 -8.05 -56.78
CA GLY A 492 -8.17 -8.92 -57.96
C GLY A 492 -7.72 -10.37 -57.80
N ASP A 493 -8.66 -11.26 -57.51
CA ASP A 493 -8.56 -12.72 -57.65
C ASP A 493 -8.17 -13.18 -59.07
N LYS A 494 -7.37 -14.25 -59.19
CA LYS A 494 -7.71 -15.53 -59.89
C LYS A 494 -6.51 -16.49 -60.08
N LYS A 495 -6.66 -17.68 -59.46
CA LYS A 495 -6.56 -19.07 -59.97
C LYS A 495 -5.43 -19.55 -60.91
N ASN A 496 -4.89 -20.71 -60.47
CA ASN A 496 -4.46 -21.93 -61.20
C ASN A 496 -3.18 -21.87 -62.05
N SER A 497 -2.12 -22.65 -61.79
CA SER A 497 -1.99 -24.11 -62.09
C SER A 497 -0.63 -24.68 -61.60
N PRO A 498 -0.42 -26.03 -61.54
CA PRO A 498 0.46 -26.72 -60.56
C PRO A 498 1.70 -27.47 -61.17
N PRO A 499 2.26 -28.59 -60.61
CA PRO A 499 3.61 -28.69 -60.03
C PRO A 499 4.53 -29.76 -60.70
N PRO A 500 5.69 -30.13 -60.10
CA PRO A 500 5.98 -31.58 -59.89
C PRO A 500 6.63 -31.88 -58.52
N ARG A 501 6.13 -32.85 -57.72
CA ARG A 501 6.56 -34.28 -57.59
C ARG A 501 8.05 -34.46 -57.26
N GLY A 502 8.47 -34.79 -56.04
CA GLY A 502 8.41 -36.09 -55.32
C GLY A 502 9.80 -36.37 -54.68
N PRO A 503 10.04 -37.39 -53.81
CA PRO A 503 9.30 -38.65 -53.71
C PRO A 503 8.71 -38.98 -52.34
N ILE A 504 7.84 -39.99 -52.41
CA ILE A 504 6.98 -40.63 -51.41
C ILE A 504 7.62 -41.96 -51.01
N VAL A 505 7.24 -42.51 -49.84
CA VAL A 505 6.77 -43.92 -49.58
C VAL A 505 7.21 -44.41 -48.18
N ILE A 506 6.45 -45.12 -47.31
CA ILE A 506 5.04 -45.57 -47.15
C ILE A 506 4.87 -46.13 -45.71
N THR A 507 3.74 -45.81 -45.07
CA THR A 507 2.86 -46.52 -44.08
C THR A 507 3.37 -47.39 -42.92
N GLY A 508 2.73 -47.20 -41.75
CA GLY A 508 1.83 -48.22 -41.18
C GLY A 508 1.89 -48.49 -39.67
N GLY A 509 0.77 -48.27 -38.96
CA GLY A 509 0.31 -49.22 -37.92
C GLY A 509 0.23 -48.79 -36.43
N ARG A 510 -1.02 -48.58 -35.97
CA ARG A 510 -1.64 -49.00 -34.68
C ARG A 510 -1.17 -48.46 -33.31
N SER A 511 -2.19 -48.18 -32.49
CA SER A 511 -2.19 -47.78 -31.07
C SER A 511 -1.55 -48.79 -30.13
N LEU A 512 -0.90 -48.33 -29.05
CA LEU A 512 -0.80 -49.03 -27.76
C LEU A 512 -0.56 -48.01 -26.63
N ARG A 513 -1.28 -48.18 -25.51
CA ARG A 513 -1.13 -47.50 -24.22
C ARG A 513 0.27 -47.75 -23.62
N PRO A 514 0.80 -46.86 -22.78
CA PRO A 514 1.90 -47.23 -21.89
C PRO A 514 1.36 -47.81 -20.57
N GLU A 515 1.68 -49.07 -20.29
CA GLU A 515 1.61 -49.67 -18.95
C GLU A 515 2.77 -49.16 -18.07
N LEU A 516 2.47 -48.93 -16.79
CA LEU A 516 3.43 -48.67 -15.71
C LEU A 516 4.10 -49.98 -15.26
N PRO A 517 5.39 -49.98 -14.87
CA PRO A 517 5.99 -51.09 -14.13
C PRO A 517 5.81 -50.94 -12.61
N ILE A 518 5.47 -52.06 -11.95
CA ILE A 518 5.36 -52.24 -10.49
C ILE A 518 6.63 -52.94 -9.96
N HIS A 519 6.96 -52.63 -8.69
CA HIS A 519 7.99 -53.15 -7.76
C HIS A 519 9.33 -52.38 -7.75
N ALA A 520 9.90 -51.95 -6.62
CA ALA A 520 9.61 -52.12 -5.19
C ALA A 520 10.40 -51.09 -4.37
N GLN A 521 9.88 -50.67 -3.20
CA GLN A 521 10.52 -50.80 -1.87
C GLN A 521 9.88 -49.85 -0.84
N GLN A 522 9.54 -50.44 0.30
CA GLN A 522 9.01 -49.80 1.50
C GLN A 522 10.07 -48.91 2.17
N ALA A 523 9.69 -47.67 2.46
CA ALA A 523 10.24 -46.89 3.56
C ALA A 523 9.05 -46.17 4.21
N GLY A 524 8.84 -46.43 5.51
CA GLY A 524 7.75 -45.82 6.28
C GLY A 524 8.03 -44.35 6.54
N ASP A 525 7.02 -43.53 6.32
CA ASP A 525 7.00 -42.12 6.71
C ASP A 525 5.72 -41.91 7.55
N ASP A 526 5.91 -41.65 8.85
CA ASP A 526 4.87 -41.37 9.84
C ASP A 526 4.30 -39.97 9.60
N THR A 527 3.50 -39.82 8.55
CA THR A 527 2.63 -38.66 8.33
C THR A 527 1.18 -39.04 8.64
N PRO A 528 0.46 -38.28 9.49
CA PRO A 528 -0.95 -38.55 9.72
C PRO A 528 -1.74 -38.34 8.42
N PRO A 529 -2.80 -39.14 8.17
CA PRO A 529 -3.45 -39.15 6.86
C PRO A 529 -4.15 -37.81 6.59
N ARG A 530 -3.85 -37.21 5.44
CA ARG A 530 -4.65 -36.14 4.83
C ARG A 530 -6.09 -36.64 4.69
N ARG A 531 -7.01 -36.03 5.43
CA ARG A 531 -8.44 -36.26 5.25
C ARG A 531 -8.93 -35.30 4.16
N GLU A 532 -9.08 -35.80 2.94
CA GLU A 532 -9.84 -35.08 1.90
C GLU A 532 -11.27 -34.88 2.41
N ILE A 533 -11.69 -33.62 2.47
CA ILE A 533 -13.05 -33.22 2.81
C ILE A 533 -13.90 -33.51 1.58
N ARG A 534 -14.74 -34.56 1.63
CA ARG A 534 -15.80 -34.79 0.64
C ARG A 534 -17.09 -34.15 1.11
N PHE A 535 -17.64 -33.28 0.28
CA PHE A 535 -18.94 -32.67 0.50
C PHE A 535 -20.07 -33.55 -0.08
N PRO A 536 -21.32 -33.44 0.40
CA PRO A 536 -22.44 -34.31 0.02
C PRO A 536 -22.87 -34.25 -1.45
N ASP A 537 -22.36 -33.29 -2.22
CA ASP A 537 -22.79 -33.06 -3.61
C ASP A 537 -21.89 -33.74 -4.66
N GLU A 538 -20.94 -34.59 -4.24
CA GLU A 538 -20.10 -35.40 -5.14
C GLU A 538 -20.45 -36.90 -5.09
N VAL A 539 -21.69 -37.26 -5.44
CA VAL A 539 -22.11 -38.65 -5.75
C VAL A 539 -22.81 -38.73 -7.09
#